data_AF-A0A3M1EWP4-F1
#
_entry.id   AF-A0A3M1EWP4-F1
#
_cell.length_a   1.000
_cell.length_b   1.000
_cell.length_c   1.000
_cell.angle_alpha   90.00
_cell.angle_beta   90.00
_cell.angle_gamma   90.00
#
_symmetry.space_group_name_H-M   'P 1'
#
loop_
_entity.id
_entity.type
_entity.pdbx_description
1 polymer ?
#
loop_
_entity_poly.entity_id
_entity_poly.type
_entity_poly.pdbx_seq_one_letter_code
_entity_poly.pdbx_strand_id
1 'polypeptide(L)'
;FAFPIAHFPRRGWPRSVTDRLAPLLYLSPTVTIYRLLPHEVVEAENTAGWFEHGGGFAWRMRIAPTYARYDDRVSSAPVRLFLYEDGVPLGPRMALHEEIRRKGGGRYSHWGDTLIFSTSDNSDPNENGRRYTFRILSLPYTTLSPTSQADR
;
A
#
# COMPACT_ATOMS: atom_id res chain seq x y z
N PHE A 1 26.52 -71.07 -29.50
CA PHE A 1 27.95 -71.03 -29.12
C PHE A 1 28.43 -69.58 -29.29
N ALA A 2 29.03 -68.84 -28.36
CA ALA A 2 29.20 -68.81 -26.91
C ALA A 2 29.79 -67.40 -26.65
N PHE A 3 29.36 -66.67 -25.61
CA PHE A 3 30.06 -65.45 -25.17
C PHE A 3 31.45 -65.81 -24.62
N PRO A 4 32.37 -64.82 -24.54
CA PRO A 4 32.95 -64.61 -23.22
C PRO A 4 33.07 -63.14 -22.80
N ILE A 5 33.23 -63.02 -21.48
CA ILE A 5 33.17 -61.85 -20.60
C ILE A 5 34.55 -61.17 -20.48
N ALA A 6 34.48 -59.83 -20.41
CA ALA A 6 35.35 -58.76 -19.87
C ALA A 6 36.80 -59.04 -19.41
N HIS A 7 37.69 -58.05 -19.63
CA HIS A 7 38.78 -57.66 -18.71
C HIS A 7 39.02 -56.12 -18.79
N PHE A 8 38.86 -55.42 -17.66
CA PHE A 8 39.23 -54.01 -17.47
C PHE A 8 40.66 -53.91 -16.89
N PRO A 9 41.54 -53.03 -17.37
CA PRO A 9 42.65 -52.54 -16.58
C PRO A 9 42.43 -51.09 -16.09
N ARG A 10 42.66 -50.93 -14.80
CA ARG A 10 42.77 -49.65 -14.07
C ARG A 10 44.07 -48.93 -14.46
N ARG A 11 44.02 -47.60 -14.67
CA ARG A 11 45.09 -46.57 -14.54
C ARG A 11 44.69 -45.37 -15.41
N GLY A 12 44.61 -44.12 -15.00
CA GLY A 12 44.80 -43.41 -13.74
C GLY A 12 44.31 -41.98 -13.99
N TRP A 13 43.66 -41.37 -13.01
CA TRP A 13 43.15 -40.00 -13.13
C TRP A 13 44.31 -39.00 -13.13
N PRO A 14 44.40 -38.04 -14.06
CA PRO A 14 45.28 -36.90 -13.87
C PRO A 14 44.71 -35.97 -12.78
N ARG A 15 45.57 -35.73 -11.80
CA ARG A 15 45.40 -34.80 -10.67
C ARG A 15 45.54 -33.37 -11.19
N SER A 16 44.47 -32.61 -11.23
CA SER A 16 44.37 -31.24 -10.68
C SER A 16 43.16 -30.52 -11.25
N VAL A 17 42.22 -30.21 -10.36
CA VAL A 17 41.06 -29.33 -10.58
C VAL A 17 41.50 -27.93 -10.21
N THR A 18 42.19 -27.22 -11.08
CA THR A 18 42.41 -25.76 -10.91
C THR A 18 42.91 -25.19 -12.22
N ASP A 19 42.04 -25.08 -13.22
CA ASP A 19 42.05 -23.86 -14.01
C ASP A 19 40.78 -23.74 -14.85
N ARG A 20 40.34 -22.50 -15.06
CA ARG A 20 39.10 -22.09 -15.74
C ARG A 20 37.85 -22.20 -14.88
N LEU A 21 37.57 -21.14 -14.10
CA LEU A 21 36.32 -20.40 -14.21
C LEU A 21 36.57 -18.97 -13.68
N ALA A 22 36.28 -17.98 -14.51
CA ALA A 22 36.35 -16.56 -14.18
C ALA A 22 35.49 -16.24 -12.94
N PRO A 23 35.87 -15.24 -12.11
CA PRO A 23 34.99 -14.76 -11.07
C PRO A 23 33.88 -13.96 -11.76
N LEU A 24 32.76 -14.63 -12.06
CA LEU A 24 31.49 -13.95 -12.20
C LEU A 24 31.26 -13.25 -10.87
N LEU A 25 31.44 -11.92 -10.86
CA LEU A 25 31.11 -11.06 -9.74
C LEU A 25 29.67 -11.35 -9.34
N TYR A 26 29.53 -12.18 -8.32
CA TYR A 26 28.26 -12.51 -7.70
C TYR A 26 27.82 -11.24 -6.99
N LEU A 27 27.10 -10.38 -7.71
CA LEU A 27 26.27 -9.34 -7.11
C LEU A 27 25.25 -10.09 -6.27
N SER A 28 25.57 -10.33 -5.00
CA SER A 28 24.59 -10.77 -4.02
C SER A 28 23.45 -9.76 -4.07
N PRO A 29 22.23 -10.14 -4.51
CA PRO A 29 21.12 -9.22 -4.43
C PRO A 29 20.91 -8.96 -2.94
N THR A 30 21.24 -7.76 -2.48
CA THR A 30 20.85 -7.34 -1.14
C THR A 30 19.34 -7.29 -1.12
N VAL A 31 18.71 -8.33 -0.57
CA VAL A 31 17.27 -8.34 -0.31
C VAL A 31 17.04 -7.54 0.95
N THR A 32 16.66 -6.28 0.80
CA THR A 32 16.19 -5.47 1.93
C THR A 32 14.78 -5.93 2.30
N ILE A 33 14.67 -6.75 3.34
CA ILE A 33 13.38 -7.13 3.92
C ILE A 33 12.95 -6.00 4.85
N TYR A 34 11.98 -5.20 4.42
CA TYR A 34 11.31 -4.26 5.32
C TYR A 34 10.42 -5.05 6.28
N ARG A 35 10.74 -5.01 7.59
CA ARG A 35 9.75 -5.38 8.60
C ARG A 35 8.64 -4.35 8.50
N LEU A 36 7.47 -4.76 8.02
CA LEU A 36 6.26 -3.94 8.15
C LEU A 36 6.06 -3.71 9.64
N LEU A 37 6.31 -2.48 10.10
CA LEU A 37 5.85 -2.06 11.42
C LEU A 37 4.35 -2.37 11.48
N PRO A 38 3.82 -2.85 12.62
CA PRO A 38 2.39 -3.04 12.77
C PRO A 38 1.73 -1.69 12.47
N HIS A 39 1.05 -1.60 11.33
CA HIS A 39 0.24 -0.46 10.99
C HIS A 39 -1.05 -0.62 11.77
N GLU A 40 -1.37 0.36 12.60
CA GLU A 40 -2.67 0.38 13.25
C GLU A 40 -3.69 0.76 12.18
N VAL A 41 -4.59 -0.18 11.87
CA VAL A 41 -5.75 0.08 11.02
C VAL A 41 -6.84 0.63 11.91
N VAL A 42 -7.10 1.93 11.82
CA VAL A 42 -8.23 2.53 12.50
C VAL A 42 -9.40 2.61 11.52
N GLU A 43 -10.50 1.93 11.84
CA GLU A 43 -11.77 2.08 11.13
C GLU A 43 -12.61 3.16 11.81
N ALA A 44 -13.11 4.09 11.02
CA ALA A 44 -13.90 5.22 11.51
C ALA A 44 -15.00 5.57 10.49
N GLU A 45 -15.97 6.36 10.96
CA GLU A 45 -17.17 6.72 10.22
C GLU A 45 -17.35 8.24 10.14
N ASN A 46 -18.35 8.65 9.37
CA ASN A 46 -18.78 10.05 9.29
C ASN A 46 -19.10 10.60 10.69
N THR A 47 -18.47 11.70 11.08
CA THR A 47 -18.72 12.34 12.38
C THR A 47 -19.98 13.19 12.42
N ALA A 48 -20.50 13.59 11.25
CA ALA A 48 -21.67 14.46 11.14
C ALA A 48 -23.00 13.71 11.00
N GLY A 49 -22.97 12.43 10.63
CA GLY A 49 -24.17 11.63 10.36
C GLY A 49 -24.94 12.02 9.08
N TRP A 50 -24.44 13.00 8.32
CA TRP A 50 -24.99 13.45 7.04
C TRP A 50 -23.87 13.79 6.05
N PHE A 51 -24.13 13.66 4.75
CA PHE A 51 -23.18 13.99 3.68
C PHE A 51 -23.57 15.30 2.99
N GLU A 52 -22.68 16.29 3.00
CA GLU A 52 -22.95 17.59 2.38
C GLU A 52 -22.75 17.51 0.87
N HIS A 53 -23.65 18.12 0.09
CA HIS A 53 -23.51 18.12 -1.36
C HIS A 53 -22.33 18.99 -1.83
N GLY A 54 -21.47 18.41 -2.66
CA GLY A 54 -20.24 19.00 -3.22
C GLY A 54 -20.37 19.54 -4.65
N GLY A 55 -21.53 19.35 -5.27
CA GLY A 55 -21.83 19.67 -6.67
C GLY A 55 -21.57 18.49 -7.61
N GLY A 56 -22.38 18.36 -8.67
CA GLY A 56 -22.29 17.20 -9.58
C GLY A 56 -22.51 15.90 -8.81
N PHE A 57 -21.61 14.93 -8.97
CA PHE A 57 -21.63 13.68 -8.21
C PHE A 57 -20.84 13.72 -6.89
N ALA A 58 -20.32 14.89 -6.50
CA ALA A 58 -19.48 15.00 -5.31
C ALA A 58 -20.30 15.21 -4.05
N TRP A 59 -19.87 14.56 -2.98
CA TRP A 59 -20.36 14.64 -1.61
C TRP A 59 -19.19 14.85 -0.65
N ARG A 60 -19.46 15.45 0.51
CA ARG A 60 -18.46 15.69 1.55
C ARG A 60 -18.83 14.93 2.81
N MET A 61 -17.88 14.14 3.30
CA MET A 61 -17.92 13.50 4.60
C MET A 61 -16.89 14.17 5.52
N ARG A 62 -17.34 14.74 6.64
CA ARG A 62 -16.44 15.26 7.67
C ARG A 62 -15.84 14.09 8.45
N ILE A 63 -14.53 14.19 8.71
CA ILE A 63 -13.78 13.22 9.52
C ILE A 63 -13.08 13.93 10.67
N ALA A 64 -12.57 13.18 11.65
CA ALA A 64 -11.89 13.78 12.80
C ALA A 64 -10.63 14.56 12.36
N PRO A 65 -10.38 15.78 12.88
CA PRO A 65 -9.23 16.60 12.50
C PRO A 65 -7.86 15.92 12.70
N THR A 66 -7.77 14.94 13.60
CA THR A 66 -6.53 14.15 13.78
C THR A 66 -6.08 13.49 12.46
N TYR A 67 -7.01 13.19 11.56
CA TYR A 67 -6.71 12.54 10.30
C TYR A 67 -6.28 13.50 9.20
N ALA A 68 -6.49 14.82 9.35
CA ALA A 68 -6.15 15.82 8.33
C ALA A 68 -4.67 15.86 7.94
N ARG A 69 -3.78 15.41 8.83
CA ARG A 69 -2.34 15.26 8.56
C ARG A 69 -2.00 14.20 7.49
N TYR A 70 -2.97 13.42 7.07
CA TYR A 70 -2.84 12.37 6.06
C TYR A 70 -3.53 12.74 4.73
N ASP A 71 -3.81 14.03 4.51
CA ASP A 71 -4.51 14.49 3.31
C ASP A 71 -3.71 14.29 2.02
N ASP A 72 -4.42 14.25 0.90
CA ASP A 72 -3.84 13.99 -0.42
C ASP A 72 -3.20 15.26 -1.03
N ARG A 73 -3.08 16.36 -0.28
CA ARG A 73 -2.44 17.60 -0.77
C ARG A 73 -0.92 17.46 -0.88
N VAL A 74 -0.34 16.55 -0.09
CA VAL A 74 1.09 16.29 -0.07
C VAL A 74 1.37 15.04 -0.90
N SER A 75 1.86 15.22 -2.13
CA SER A 75 2.10 14.11 -3.07
C SER A 75 3.10 13.05 -2.58
N SER A 76 3.87 13.35 -1.52
CA SER A 76 4.83 12.44 -0.89
C SER A 76 4.30 11.74 0.36
N ALA A 77 3.08 12.06 0.84
CA ALA A 77 2.49 11.33 1.95
C ALA A 77 2.15 9.90 1.47
N PRO A 78 2.66 8.85 2.14
CA PRO A 78 2.26 7.50 1.77
C PRO A 78 0.74 7.38 1.89
N VAL A 79 0.18 6.53 1.04
CA VAL A 79 -1.25 6.23 0.99
C VAL A 79 -1.73 5.75 2.34
N ARG A 80 -2.61 6.52 2.97
CA ARG A 80 -3.06 6.20 4.33
C ARG A 80 -4.56 6.12 4.50
N LEU A 81 -5.39 6.51 3.53
CA LEU A 81 -6.85 6.49 3.71
C LEU A 81 -7.57 5.75 2.58
N PHE A 82 -8.40 4.79 2.98
CA PHE A 82 -9.26 3.99 2.11
C PHE A 82 -10.71 4.21 2.49
N LEU A 83 -11.54 4.59 1.52
CA LEU A 83 -12.98 4.78 1.69
C LEU A 83 -13.72 3.54 1.21
N TYR A 84 -14.78 3.16 1.91
CA TYR A 84 -15.60 1.99 1.63
C TYR A 84 -17.08 2.37 1.56
N GLU A 85 -17.80 1.72 0.66
CA GLU A 85 -19.26 1.72 0.53
C GLU A 85 -19.75 0.29 0.75
N ASP A 86 -20.52 0.05 1.80
CA ASP A 86 -20.95 -1.29 2.24
C ASP A 86 -19.79 -2.29 2.39
N GLY A 87 -18.63 -1.79 2.85
CA GLY A 87 -17.41 -2.57 3.00
C GLY A 87 -16.67 -2.85 1.69
N VAL A 88 -17.18 -2.40 0.54
CA VAL A 88 -16.52 -2.46 -0.76
C VAL A 88 -15.67 -1.20 -0.95
N PRO A 89 -14.36 -1.32 -1.28
CA PRO A 89 -13.51 -0.15 -1.46
C PRO A 89 -13.97 0.70 -2.65
N LEU A 90 -14.11 2.00 -2.41
CA LEU A 90 -14.33 2.99 -3.46
C LEU A 90 -13.00 3.39 -4.11
N GLY A 91 -13.08 3.84 -5.36
CA GLY A 91 -11.97 4.44 -6.08
C GLY A 91 -12.38 4.83 -7.51
N PRO A 92 -11.50 5.45 -8.31
CA PRO A 92 -10.11 5.82 -8.00
C PRO A 92 -9.91 6.80 -6.84
N ARG A 93 -8.81 6.63 -6.09
CA ARG A 93 -8.40 7.52 -4.98
C ARG A 93 -7.53 8.67 -5.45
N MET A 94 -7.33 9.69 -4.59
CA MET A 94 -6.56 10.91 -4.91
C MET A 94 -7.10 11.62 -6.16
N ALA A 95 -8.40 11.48 -6.43
CA ALA A 95 -9.01 12.03 -7.63
C ALA A 95 -9.09 13.56 -7.53
N LEU A 96 -8.85 14.25 -8.65
CA LEU A 96 -9.08 15.70 -8.69
C LEU A 96 -10.56 15.98 -8.38
N HIS A 97 -10.83 17.01 -7.59
CA HIS A 97 -12.21 17.33 -7.20
C HIS A 97 -13.14 17.53 -8.41
N GLU A 98 -12.62 18.08 -9.51
CA GLU A 98 -13.42 18.20 -10.74
C GLU A 98 -13.80 16.84 -11.33
N GLU A 99 -12.91 15.84 -11.28
CA GLU A 99 -13.24 14.49 -11.76
C GLU A 99 -14.28 13.82 -10.88
N ILE A 100 -14.23 14.03 -9.57
CA ILE A 100 -15.26 13.54 -8.64
C ILE A 100 -16.62 14.14 -9.02
N ARG A 101 -16.68 15.47 -9.25
CA ARG A 101 -17.93 16.15 -9.63
C ARG A 101 -18.48 15.70 -10.97
N ARG A 102 -17.61 15.51 -11.98
CA ARG A 102 -18.03 15.30 -13.37
C ARG A 102 -18.19 13.83 -13.76
N LYS A 103 -17.32 12.96 -13.24
CA LYS A 103 -17.27 11.54 -13.60
C LYS A 103 -17.87 10.65 -12.52
N GLY A 104 -17.74 11.06 -11.25
CA GLY A 104 -18.23 10.29 -10.11
C GLY A 104 -17.67 8.87 -10.07
N GLY A 105 -18.51 7.88 -9.80
CA GLY A 105 -18.22 6.45 -9.93
C GLY A 105 -17.21 5.95 -8.91
N GLY A 106 -17.42 6.27 -7.63
CA GLY A 106 -16.55 5.86 -6.53
C GLY A 106 -15.27 6.67 -6.36
N ARG A 107 -15.04 7.72 -7.17
CA ARG A 107 -13.85 8.56 -7.04
C ARG A 107 -13.86 9.32 -5.71
N TYR A 108 -12.69 9.45 -5.09
CA TYR A 108 -12.56 10.24 -3.86
C TYR A 108 -11.19 10.88 -3.66
N SER A 109 -11.15 11.88 -2.79
CA SER A 109 -9.99 12.65 -2.36
C SER A 109 -10.10 12.96 -0.87
N HIS A 110 -9.00 12.81 -0.16
CA HIS A 110 -8.86 13.26 1.22
C HIS A 110 -8.29 14.68 1.25
N TRP A 111 -9.07 15.64 1.75
CA TRP A 111 -8.75 17.06 1.72
C TRP A 111 -8.91 17.70 3.10
N GLY A 112 -7.82 17.79 3.87
CA GLY A 112 -7.88 18.24 5.25
C GLY A 112 -8.75 17.31 6.10
N ASP A 113 -9.71 17.86 6.84
CA ASP A 113 -10.66 17.11 7.68
C ASP A 113 -11.89 16.60 6.92
N THR A 114 -11.81 16.50 5.59
CA THR A 114 -12.96 16.18 4.73
C THR A 114 -12.57 15.15 3.69
N LEU A 115 -13.41 14.11 3.52
CA LEU A 115 -13.39 13.28 2.31
C LEU A 115 -14.37 13.85 1.29
N ILE A 116 -13.87 14.15 0.11
CA ILE A 116 -14.68 14.53 -1.05
C ILE A 116 -14.79 13.27 -1.89
N PHE A 117 -16.00 12.78 -2.15
CA PHE A 117 -16.20 11.50 -2.82
C PHE A 117 -17.46 11.49 -3.68
N SER A 118 -17.61 10.43 -4.47
CA SER A 118 -18.83 10.06 -5.16
C SER A 118 -19.17 8.62 -4.82
N THR A 119 -20.45 8.28 -4.81
CA THR A 119 -20.91 6.89 -4.62
C THR A 119 -20.57 6.04 -5.85
N SER A 120 -20.59 4.72 -5.71
CA SER A 120 -20.15 3.81 -6.79
C SER A 120 -21.00 3.93 -8.07
N ASP A 121 -22.29 4.23 -7.92
CA ASP A 121 -23.30 4.38 -8.97
C ASP A 121 -23.86 5.81 -9.08
N ASN A 122 -23.24 6.77 -8.39
CA ASN A 122 -23.61 8.20 -8.36
C ASN A 122 -24.97 8.51 -7.69
N SER A 123 -25.58 7.56 -6.97
CA SER A 123 -26.76 7.83 -6.15
C SER A 123 -26.44 8.79 -4.99
N ASP A 124 -27.46 9.41 -4.41
CA ASP A 124 -27.32 10.20 -3.18
C ASP A 124 -26.97 9.28 -1.98
N PRO A 125 -25.82 9.49 -1.28
CA PRO A 125 -25.43 8.68 -0.13
C PRO A 125 -26.31 8.88 1.10
N ASN A 126 -27.14 9.93 1.14
CA ASN A 126 -28.11 10.15 2.22
C ASN A 126 -29.43 9.38 2.00
N GLU A 127 -29.69 8.92 0.77
CA GLU A 127 -30.95 8.26 0.41
C GLU A 127 -30.77 6.79 0.00
N ASN A 128 -29.56 6.38 -0.36
CA ASN A 128 -29.32 5.03 -0.91
C ASN A 128 -29.24 3.91 0.14
N GLY A 129 -29.28 4.24 1.43
CA GLY A 129 -29.26 3.28 2.53
C GLY A 129 -27.93 2.54 2.74
N ARG A 130 -26.83 3.01 2.11
CA ARG A 130 -25.51 2.39 2.20
C ARG A 130 -24.69 2.93 3.37
N ARG A 131 -23.79 2.11 3.89
CA ARG A 131 -22.86 2.49 4.97
C ARG A 131 -21.53 2.92 4.38
N TYR A 132 -21.06 4.11 4.77
CA TYR A 132 -19.77 4.65 4.35
C TYR A 132 -18.80 4.68 5.53
N THR A 133 -17.70 3.95 5.39
CA THR A 133 -16.63 3.88 6.40
C THR A 133 -15.29 4.18 5.76
N PHE A 134 -14.31 4.57 6.57
CA PHE A 134 -12.95 4.71 6.10
C PHE A 134 -11.96 4.04 7.04
N ARG A 135 -10.85 3.58 6.45
CA ARG A 135 -9.73 3.00 7.19
C ARG A 135 -8.48 3.83 6.99
N ILE A 136 -7.76 4.05 8.10
CA ILE A 136 -6.48 4.75 8.07
C ILE A 136 -5.32 3.84 8.45
N LEU A 137 -4.28 3.83 7.62
CA LEU A 137 -2.99 3.20 7.92
C LEU A 137 -2.11 4.16 8.71
N SER A 138 -2.21 4.11 10.04
CA SER A 138 -1.28 4.81 10.90
C SER A 138 -0.01 3.97 11.05
N LEU A 139 1.13 4.48 10.60
CA LEU A 139 2.40 3.92 11.05
C LEU A 139 2.66 4.51 12.44
N PRO A 140 2.87 3.68 13.48
CA PRO A 140 3.43 4.19 14.71
C PRO A 140 4.79 4.77 14.34
N TYR A 141 4.93 6.09 14.40
CA TYR A 141 6.24 6.68 14.51
C TYR A 141 6.77 6.27 15.89
N THR A 142 7.44 5.12 15.99
CA THR A 142 8.41 4.95 17.07
C THR A 142 9.52 5.93 16.73
N THR A 143 9.49 7.10 17.34
CA THR A 143 10.69 7.91 17.48
C THR A 143 11.67 7.05 18.26
N LEU A 144 12.54 6.32 17.55
CA LEU A 144 13.85 6.02 18.09
C LEU A 144 14.47 7.40 18.27
N SER A 145 14.30 7.99 19.45
CA SER A 145 15.13 9.10 19.90
C SER A 145 16.56 8.64 19.60
N PRO A 146 17.35 9.36 18.80
CA PRO A 146 18.77 9.13 18.81
C PRO A 146 19.19 9.31 20.26
N THR A 147 19.62 8.21 20.89
CA THR A 147 20.22 8.23 22.22
C THR A 147 21.14 9.42 22.27
N SER A 148 20.99 10.28 23.28
CA SER A 148 21.98 11.30 23.58
C SER A 148 23.30 10.60 23.82
N GLN A 149 24.10 10.48 22.76
CA GLN A 149 25.48 10.09 22.82
C GLN A 149 26.28 11.30 22.34
N ALA A 150 26.25 12.34 23.17
CA ALA A 150 27.19 13.45 23.17
C ALA A 150 26.86 14.36 24.37
N ASP A 151 27.26 13.94 25.57
CA ASP A 151 28.00 14.87 26.42
C ASP A 151 28.89 14.07 27.39
N ARG A 152 30.18 14.14 27.07
CA ARG A 152 31.42 13.95 27.84
C ARG A 152 31.44 12.98 29.02
#